data_AF-A0A022KWM1-F1
#
_entry.id   AF-A0A022KWM1-F1
#
_cell.length_a   1.000
_cell.length_b   1.000
_cell.length_c   1.000
_cell.angle_alpha   90.00
_cell.angle_beta   90.00
_cell.angle_gamma   90.00
#
_symmetry.space_group_name_H-M   'P 1'
#
loop_
_entity.id
_entity.type
_entity.pdbx_description
1 polymer ?
#
loop_
_entity_poly.entity_id
_entity_poly.type
_entity_poly.pdbx_seq_one_letter_code
_entity_poly.pdbx_strand_id
1 'polypeptide(L)'
;MITTLTDTTASEVEKTMMQMRETFGATTIGRVLTLIIVATGDDIDGPVEAAVRASHEHPARVIVVDTDPDAEASGLDAEVRVGRDAGAGEIVILRARGEILYSLDTLIMPLLLADAPIVTWWPEGAPSSPVHDVLGSMSQRRITDAAACEDPLATLKRLRRGYASGDSDLAWSRLTNWRGLVASVFEIPPATTPKAIRVVGHKDDPSVVLMASWLEHALDIEVEIAAPGEGEADGPGVLGVHLDREDGTISLARTPGKDGDEDAIVMSLPGDEDGQHVTMPRRSLYELLAEELRRLDPDEVYGGVLAHAFSGIEDAAVFAGGKPDPQDRVLDDADAVAQAAAEDAAAGLVQALTERSVAHLVVTGGTVGTKAAAALPGALRSALKGTATGNTGGDSALEGLHVWWGDERFVDPESDDRNEKQVRESLLVPLQEAGMPERNIHRMPSPFDGVSREEGAAWYGQQLDLAGGDQPFRTRGRAFFDVLWLGMGPDGHVASLFPEHPDQRETGASAVGVDDSPKPPSERISLTWPVLNSARHVGFLVAGEDKAAAAARAHGDIDPWNTPASAVRGLESTTWYLDKAAAKDL
;
A
#
# COMPACT_ATOMS: atom_id res chain seq x y z
N MET A 1 17.57 -35.17 6.23
CA MET A 1 19.01 -34.99 6.48
C MET A 1 19.28 -33.51 6.51
N ILE A 2 20.16 -33.07 7.40
CA ILE A 2 20.48 -31.67 7.65
C ILE A 2 21.98 -31.45 7.43
N THR A 3 22.36 -30.43 6.67
CA THR A 3 23.75 -29.97 6.50
C THR A 3 23.83 -28.48 6.85
N THR A 4 24.72 -28.11 7.76
CA THR A 4 24.95 -26.72 8.17
C THR A 4 26.22 -26.17 7.52
N LEU A 5 26.15 -24.94 7.05
CA LEU A 5 27.22 -24.16 6.44
C LEU A 5 27.40 -22.88 7.27
N THR A 6 28.64 -22.58 7.63
CA THR A 6 28.99 -21.38 8.42
C THR A 6 29.84 -20.45 7.58
N ASP A 7 29.59 -19.14 7.64
CA ASP A 7 30.29 -18.10 6.87
C ASP A 7 30.39 -18.45 5.38
N THR A 8 29.22 -18.60 4.76
CA THR A 8 29.07 -19.18 3.42
C THR A 8 28.55 -18.17 2.38
N THR A 9 28.37 -18.63 1.15
CA THR A 9 27.81 -17.85 0.04
C THR A 9 26.63 -18.56 -0.60
N ALA A 10 25.75 -17.83 -1.29
CA ALA A 10 24.62 -18.42 -2.02
C ALA A 10 25.05 -19.52 -3.01
N SER A 11 26.21 -19.35 -3.67
CA SER A 11 26.78 -20.36 -4.58
C SER A 11 27.23 -21.65 -3.88
N GLU A 12 27.76 -21.56 -2.66
CA GLU A 12 28.13 -22.74 -1.86
C GLU A 12 26.89 -23.49 -1.34
N VAL A 13 25.85 -22.75 -0.98
CA VAL A 13 24.54 -23.32 -0.62
C VAL A 13 23.96 -24.09 -1.80
N GLU A 14 23.90 -23.47 -2.98
CA GLU A 14 23.42 -24.09 -4.22
C GLU A 14 24.19 -25.39 -4.54
N LYS A 15 25.53 -25.33 -4.48
CA LYS A 15 26.40 -26.49 -4.72
C LYS A 15 26.12 -27.62 -3.73
N THR A 16 25.95 -27.30 -2.45
CA THR A 16 25.59 -28.27 -1.39
C THR A 16 24.25 -28.93 -1.70
N MET A 17 23.25 -28.14 -2.11
CA MET A 17 21.93 -28.65 -2.50
C MET A 17 22.00 -29.61 -3.69
N MET A 18 22.82 -29.31 -4.71
CA MET A 18 23.02 -30.20 -5.86
C MET A 18 23.67 -31.53 -5.43
N GLN A 19 24.73 -31.47 -4.61
CA GLN A 19 25.42 -32.66 -4.12
C GLN A 19 24.52 -33.55 -3.27
N MET A 20 23.71 -32.96 -2.38
CA MET A 20 22.73 -33.70 -1.60
C MET A 20 21.68 -34.37 -2.49
N ARG A 21 21.20 -33.68 -3.53
CA ARG A 21 20.25 -34.27 -4.50
C ARG A 21 20.82 -35.50 -5.21
N GLU A 22 22.04 -35.40 -5.72
CA GLU A 22 22.72 -36.50 -6.41
C GLU A 22 22.96 -37.69 -5.49
N THR A 23 23.40 -37.42 -4.26
CA THR A 23 23.75 -38.46 -3.28
C THR A 23 22.52 -39.26 -2.82
N PHE A 24 21.35 -38.61 -2.72
CA PHE A 24 20.16 -39.21 -2.12
C PHE A 24 19.06 -39.61 -3.11
N GLY A 25 19.33 -39.53 -4.42
CA GLY A 25 18.41 -40.02 -5.45
C GLY A 25 17.08 -39.26 -5.50
N ALA A 26 17.04 -38.02 -5.02
CA ALA A 26 15.85 -37.15 -5.04
C ALA A 26 15.67 -36.47 -6.41
N THR A 27 15.86 -37.23 -7.50
CA THR A 27 15.97 -36.71 -8.88
C THR A 27 14.61 -36.40 -9.54
N THR A 28 13.49 -36.81 -8.95
CA THR A 28 12.14 -36.53 -9.46
C THR A 28 11.18 -36.18 -8.33
N ILE A 29 11.34 -34.99 -7.75
CA ILE A 29 10.24 -34.32 -7.05
C ILE A 29 9.74 -33.27 -8.04
N GLY A 30 8.53 -33.46 -8.56
CA GLY A 30 7.84 -32.45 -9.36
C GLY A 30 7.51 -31.26 -8.46
N ARG A 31 8.37 -30.25 -8.46
CA ARG A 31 8.16 -29.01 -7.71
C ARG A 31 7.31 -28.09 -8.54
N VAL A 32 6.36 -27.46 -7.89
CA VAL A 32 5.40 -26.58 -8.56
C VAL A 32 5.56 -25.12 -8.15
N LEU A 33 6.31 -24.82 -7.08
CA LEU A 33 6.60 -23.44 -6.64
C LEU A 33 7.84 -23.33 -5.75
N THR A 34 8.31 -22.09 -5.55
CA THR A 34 9.25 -21.70 -4.49
C THR A 34 8.49 -20.91 -3.43
N LEU A 35 8.55 -21.33 -2.16
CA LEU A 35 8.00 -20.62 -1.02
C LEU A 35 9.14 -19.98 -0.23
N ILE A 36 9.16 -18.66 -0.18
CA ILE A 36 10.08 -17.86 0.62
C ILE A 36 9.36 -17.49 1.92
N ILE A 37 9.97 -17.79 3.06
CA ILE A 37 9.49 -17.41 4.39
C ILE A 37 10.44 -16.36 4.93
N VAL A 38 9.95 -15.17 5.22
CA VAL A 38 10.74 -14.09 5.83
C VAL A 38 10.33 -14.02 7.29
N ALA A 39 11.22 -14.43 8.18
CA ALA A 39 10.98 -14.44 9.62
C ALA A 39 11.90 -13.45 10.31
N THR A 40 11.35 -12.75 11.31
CA THR A 40 12.06 -11.73 12.10
C THR A 40 11.90 -12.10 13.57
N GLY A 41 12.79 -12.92 14.12
CA GLY A 41 12.70 -13.33 15.53
C GLY A 41 13.49 -14.58 15.88
N ASP A 42 13.47 -14.95 17.16
CA ASP A 42 14.21 -16.09 17.69
C ASP A 42 13.59 -17.47 17.37
N ASP A 43 12.35 -17.52 16.86
CA ASP A 43 11.60 -18.76 16.62
C ASP A 43 11.04 -18.89 15.19
N ILE A 44 11.75 -19.67 14.37
CA ILE A 44 11.35 -20.04 13.01
C ILE A 44 10.63 -21.39 12.94
N ASP A 45 10.50 -22.13 14.06
CA ASP A 45 10.07 -23.53 14.04
C ASP A 45 8.60 -23.65 13.62
N GLY A 46 7.72 -22.78 14.14
CA GLY A 46 6.30 -22.76 13.79
C GLY A 46 6.04 -22.54 12.29
N PRO A 47 6.56 -21.46 11.67
CA PRO A 47 6.44 -21.24 10.23
C PRO A 47 7.06 -22.34 9.37
N VAL A 48 8.22 -22.88 9.78
CA VAL A 48 8.89 -23.99 9.07
C VAL A 48 8.05 -25.26 9.14
N GLU A 49 7.49 -25.61 10.29
CA GLU A 49 6.62 -26.78 10.43
C GLU A 49 5.36 -26.62 9.57
N ALA A 50 4.74 -25.44 9.58
CA ALA A 50 3.57 -25.15 8.75
C ALA A 50 3.89 -25.32 7.24
N ALA A 51 5.03 -24.81 6.79
CA ALA A 51 5.48 -24.94 5.40
C ALA A 51 5.84 -26.38 5.02
N VAL A 52 6.48 -27.14 5.92
CA VAL A 52 6.75 -28.58 5.72
C VAL A 52 5.43 -29.32 5.50
N ARG A 53 4.43 -29.07 6.35
CA ARG A 53 3.12 -29.71 6.22
C ARG A 53 2.40 -29.28 4.94
N ALA A 54 2.43 -27.99 4.61
CA ALA A 54 1.83 -27.47 3.38
C ALA A 54 2.49 -28.06 2.12
N SER A 55 3.80 -28.33 2.18
CA SER A 55 4.55 -28.91 1.06
C SER A 55 4.07 -30.31 0.64
N HIS A 56 3.39 -31.04 1.52
CA HIS A 56 2.81 -32.35 1.19
C HIS A 56 1.61 -32.24 0.24
N GLU A 57 0.84 -31.16 0.32
CA GLU A 57 -0.23 -30.83 -0.63
C GLU A 57 0.30 -30.04 -1.83
N HIS A 58 1.26 -29.15 -1.59
CA HIS A 58 1.81 -28.22 -2.57
C HIS A 58 3.33 -28.37 -2.66
N PRO A 59 3.87 -29.33 -3.44
CA PRO A 59 5.31 -29.61 -3.51
C PRO A 59 6.14 -28.36 -3.86
N ALA A 60 6.86 -27.86 -2.86
CA ALA A 60 7.57 -26.59 -2.93
C ALA A 60 9.06 -26.74 -2.57
N ARG A 61 9.90 -25.86 -3.11
CA ARG A 61 11.16 -25.53 -2.45
C ARG A 61 10.88 -24.46 -1.41
N VAL A 62 11.23 -24.71 -0.15
CA VAL A 62 11.09 -23.74 0.93
C VAL A 62 12.44 -23.06 1.17
N ILE A 63 12.44 -21.73 1.18
CA ILE A 63 13.61 -20.93 1.54
C ILE A 63 13.20 -20.06 2.71
N VAL A 64 13.83 -20.23 3.86
CA VAL A 64 13.62 -19.43 5.05
C VAL A 64 14.73 -18.40 5.11
N VAL A 65 14.36 -17.12 5.24
CA VAL A 65 15.27 -16.01 5.46
C VAL A 65 15.04 -15.52 6.87
N ASP A 66 15.99 -15.89 7.73
CA ASP A 66 16.07 -15.50 9.13
C ASP A 66 17.06 -14.33 9.22
N THR A 67 16.55 -13.14 9.56
CA THR A 67 17.31 -11.89 9.49
C THR A 67 17.63 -11.35 10.87
N ASP A 68 18.90 -11.04 11.12
CA ASP A 68 19.35 -10.35 12.32
C ASP A 68 20.01 -9.00 11.92
N PRO A 69 19.22 -7.90 11.94
CA PRO A 69 19.71 -6.56 11.57
C PRO A 69 20.64 -5.94 12.61
N ASP A 70 20.57 -6.38 13.87
CA ASP A 70 21.33 -5.81 14.98
C ASP A 70 22.71 -6.48 15.18
N ALA A 71 23.03 -7.47 14.35
CA ALA A 71 24.31 -8.17 14.39
C ALA A 71 25.51 -7.23 14.16
N GLU A 72 26.51 -7.29 15.06
CA GLU A 72 27.75 -6.50 14.95
C GLU A 72 28.62 -6.86 13.73
N ALA A 73 28.43 -8.05 13.15
CA ALA A 73 29.21 -8.56 12.03
C ALA A 73 28.30 -9.03 10.89
N SER A 74 28.63 -8.61 9.67
CA SER A 74 27.95 -9.09 8.46
C SER A 74 28.38 -10.51 8.12
N GLY A 75 27.44 -11.35 7.69
CA GLY A 75 27.72 -12.72 7.30
C GLY A 75 26.47 -13.53 6.95
N LEU A 76 26.70 -14.74 6.44
CA LEU A 76 25.65 -15.67 6.07
C LEU A 76 25.98 -17.06 6.60
N ASP A 77 25.07 -17.63 7.38
CA ASP A 77 25.06 -19.07 7.64
C ASP A 77 23.87 -19.71 6.92
N ALA A 78 23.98 -20.99 6.63
CA ALA A 78 22.91 -21.72 5.98
C ALA A 78 22.70 -23.12 6.53
N GLU A 79 21.48 -23.61 6.43
CA GLU A 79 21.12 -24.99 6.75
C GLU A 79 20.30 -25.57 5.60
N VAL A 80 20.78 -26.67 5.03
CA VAL A 80 20.11 -27.37 3.92
C VAL A 80 19.50 -28.66 4.45
N ARG A 81 18.17 -28.78 4.33
CA ARG A 81 17.40 -29.98 4.67
C ARG A 81 16.89 -30.66 3.40
N VAL A 82 17.09 -31.98 3.30
CA VAL A 82 16.59 -32.82 2.19
C VAL A 82 15.99 -34.12 2.74
N GLY A 83 14.95 -34.62 2.08
CA GLY A 83 14.28 -35.88 2.41
C GLY A 83 13.26 -35.70 3.55
N ARG A 84 13.22 -36.64 4.50
CA ARG A 84 12.22 -36.66 5.59
C ARG A 84 12.11 -35.35 6.37
N ASP A 85 13.22 -34.65 6.55
CA ASP A 85 13.31 -33.40 7.33
C ASP A 85 12.94 -32.15 6.49
N ALA A 86 12.53 -32.34 5.23
CA ALA A 86 12.16 -31.29 4.27
C ALA A 86 10.76 -31.50 3.67
N GLY A 87 9.97 -32.41 4.25
CA GLY A 87 8.65 -32.79 3.72
C GLY A 87 8.76 -33.42 2.32
N ALA A 88 7.94 -32.94 1.40
CA ALA A 88 7.96 -33.36 0.00
C ALA A 88 8.97 -32.56 -0.86
N GLY A 89 9.84 -31.74 -0.26
CA GLY A 89 10.69 -30.78 -0.98
C GLY A 89 12.13 -30.65 -0.45
N GLU A 90 12.70 -29.47 -0.67
CA GLU A 90 13.99 -29.02 -0.10
C GLU A 90 13.72 -27.80 0.77
N ILE A 91 14.38 -27.74 1.92
CA ILE A 91 14.33 -26.56 2.79
C ILE A 91 15.73 -25.99 2.88
N VAL A 92 15.85 -24.69 2.67
CA VAL A 92 17.08 -23.93 2.89
C VAL A 92 16.77 -22.87 3.93
N ILE A 93 17.48 -22.86 5.03
CA ILE A 93 17.38 -21.81 6.05
C ILE A 93 18.63 -20.96 5.91
N LEU A 94 18.44 -19.67 5.59
CA LEU A 94 19.50 -18.68 5.46
C LEU A 94 19.43 -17.76 6.67
N ARG A 95 20.54 -17.67 7.41
CA ARG A 95 20.69 -16.75 8.54
C ARG A 95 21.56 -15.58 8.10
N ALA A 96 20.90 -14.50 7.70
CA ALA A 96 21.51 -13.31 7.11
C ALA A 96 21.75 -12.25 8.20
N ARG A 97 22.99 -11.74 8.28
CA ARG A 97 23.41 -10.77 9.30
C ARG A 97 24.09 -9.55 8.66
N GLY A 98 23.88 -8.37 9.24
CA GLY A 98 24.57 -7.13 8.89
C GLY A 98 24.28 -6.63 7.47
N GLU A 99 25.31 -6.16 6.75
CA GLU A 99 25.18 -5.51 5.43
C GLU A 99 24.56 -6.41 4.35
N ILE A 100 24.56 -7.73 4.55
CA ILE A 100 24.00 -8.69 3.58
C ILE A 100 22.47 -8.55 3.43
N LEU A 101 21.80 -7.94 4.40
CA LEU A 101 20.36 -7.67 4.38
C LEU A 101 19.94 -6.69 3.29
N TYR A 102 20.85 -5.83 2.82
CA TYR A 102 20.59 -4.90 1.72
C TYR A 102 20.67 -5.57 0.34
N SER A 103 20.95 -6.87 0.26
CA SER A 103 21.12 -7.61 -1.00
C SER A 103 20.48 -9.01 -0.94
N LEU A 104 19.35 -9.14 -0.23
CA LEU A 104 18.62 -10.41 -0.09
C LEU A 104 18.18 -11.00 -1.44
N ASP A 105 17.81 -10.17 -2.41
CA ASP A 105 17.49 -10.59 -3.78
C ASP A 105 18.63 -11.38 -4.42
N THR A 106 19.86 -10.90 -4.27
CA THR A 106 21.08 -11.51 -4.81
C THR A 106 21.40 -12.84 -4.13
N LEU A 107 21.04 -13.00 -2.86
CA LEU A 107 21.17 -14.27 -2.13
C LEU A 107 20.15 -15.31 -2.59
N ILE A 108 18.93 -14.87 -2.88
CA ILE A 108 17.81 -15.76 -3.18
C ILE A 108 17.77 -16.17 -4.64
N MET A 109 18.13 -15.27 -5.58
CA MET A 109 18.09 -15.51 -7.03
C MET A 109 18.70 -16.86 -7.46
N PRO A 110 19.91 -17.27 -7.00
CA PRO A 110 20.51 -18.56 -7.38
C PRO A 110 19.75 -19.79 -6.83
N LEU A 111 18.94 -19.61 -5.79
CA LEU A 111 18.22 -20.67 -5.09
C LEU A 111 16.79 -20.85 -5.62
N LEU A 112 16.32 -20.00 -6.53
CA LEU A 112 14.99 -20.10 -7.13
C LEU A 112 14.88 -21.31 -8.06
N LEU A 113 13.65 -21.79 -8.25
CA LEU A 113 13.34 -22.75 -9.30
C LEU A 113 13.02 -21.99 -10.59
N ALA A 114 13.72 -22.32 -11.68
CA ALA A 114 13.43 -21.75 -12.99
C ALA A 114 11.98 -22.06 -13.39
N ASP A 115 11.29 -21.05 -13.92
CA ASP A 115 9.91 -21.12 -14.45
C ASP A 115 8.84 -21.58 -13.46
N ALA A 116 9.12 -21.56 -12.15
CA ALA A 116 8.14 -21.87 -11.10
C ALA A 116 7.65 -20.58 -10.43
N PRO A 117 6.36 -20.49 -10.06
CA PRO A 117 5.86 -19.42 -9.21
C PRO A 117 6.64 -19.28 -7.91
N ILE A 118 6.83 -18.04 -7.48
CA ILE A 118 7.47 -17.62 -6.25
C ILE A 118 6.38 -17.02 -5.35
N VAL A 119 6.31 -17.54 -4.14
CA VAL A 119 5.42 -17.09 -3.08
C VAL A 119 6.29 -16.57 -1.95
N THR A 120 6.07 -15.33 -1.51
CA THR A 120 6.71 -14.81 -0.29
C THR A 120 5.67 -14.76 0.83
N TRP A 121 6.04 -15.24 2.01
CA TRP A 121 5.21 -15.24 3.20
C TRP A 121 5.97 -14.59 4.36
N TRP A 122 5.33 -13.60 4.99
CA TRP A 122 5.74 -13.01 6.27
C TRP A 122 4.82 -13.56 7.37
N PRO A 123 5.27 -14.53 8.18
CA PRO A 123 4.48 -15.10 9.27
C PRO A 123 4.18 -14.09 10.38
N GLU A 124 5.05 -13.08 10.51
CA GLU A 124 4.96 -11.94 11.39
C GLU A 124 5.74 -10.78 10.75
N GLY A 125 5.74 -9.60 11.38
CA GLY A 125 6.58 -8.49 10.91
C GLY A 125 6.28 -8.03 9.47
N ALA A 126 5.01 -8.09 9.06
CA ALA A 126 4.62 -7.82 7.68
C ALA A 126 5.11 -6.43 7.21
N PRO A 127 5.78 -6.34 6.04
CA PRO A 127 6.31 -5.09 5.52
C PRO A 127 5.18 -4.10 5.23
N SER A 128 5.53 -2.82 5.12
CA SER A 128 4.55 -1.76 4.83
C SER A 128 3.88 -1.92 3.47
N SER A 129 4.57 -2.51 2.50
CA SER A 129 4.04 -2.88 1.20
C SER A 129 4.70 -4.19 0.77
N PRO A 130 4.00 -5.33 0.88
CA PRO A 130 4.55 -6.64 0.54
C PRO A 130 5.15 -6.69 -0.86
N VAL A 131 4.52 -6.02 -1.80
CA VAL A 131 4.92 -6.01 -3.20
C VAL A 131 6.18 -5.15 -3.51
N HIS A 132 6.63 -4.35 -2.54
CA HIS A 132 7.88 -3.58 -2.62
C HIS A 132 8.98 -4.01 -1.70
N ASP A 133 8.67 -4.94 -0.81
CA ASP A 133 9.72 -5.70 -0.18
C ASP A 133 10.62 -6.32 -1.25
N VAL A 134 11.92 -6.36 -0.97
CA VAL A 134 12.95 -6.89 -1.88
C VAL A 134 12.55 -8.28 -2.38
N LEU A 135 12.12 -9.16 -1.48
CA LEU A 135 11.71 -10.53 -1.79
C LEU A 135 10.27 -10.62 -2.28
N GLY A 136 9.41 -9.71 -1.84
CA GLY A 136 8.04 -9.64 -2.33
C GLY A 136 7.92 -9.18 -3.79
N SER A 137 8.78 -8.26 -4.23
CA SER A 137 8.77 -7.73 -5.61
C SER A 137 9.02 -8.80 -6.67
N MET A 138 9.70 -9.89 -6.28
CA MET A 138 10.00 -11.06 -7.12
C MET A 138 8.85 -12.08 -7.15
N SER A 139 7.87 -11.96 -6.25
CA SER A 139 6.86 -12.98 -5.98
C SER A 139 5.52 -12.68 -6.64
N GLN A 140 4.87 -13.72 -7.15
CA GLN A 140 3.52 -13.62 -7.71
C GLN A 140 2.48 -13.52 -6.59
N ARG A 141 2.64 -14.33 -5.53
CA ARG A 141 1.78 -14.33 -4.33
C ARG A 141 2.57 -13.83 -3.12
N ARG A 142 1.94 -12.97 -2.32
CA ARG A 142 2.53 -12.32 -1.14
C ARG A 142 1.58 -12.45 0.02
N ILE A 143 1.94 -13.28 0.99
CA ILE A 143 1.09 -13.68 2.10
C ILE A 143 1.57 -12.96 3.36
N THR A 144 0.68 -12.28 4.07
CA THR A 144 0.95 -11.66 5.37
C THR A 144 0.09 -12.30 6.46
N ASP A 145 0.44 -12.08 7.73
CA ASP A 145 -0.45 -12.41 8.85
C ASP A 145 -0.55 -11.21 9.80
N ALA A 146 -1.51 -10.32 9.54
CA ALA A 146 -1.75 -9.16 10.38
C ALA A 146 -2.07 -9.55 11.83
N ALA A 147 -2.74 -10.69 12.05
CA ALA A 147 -3.08 -11.16 13.40
C ALA A 147 -1.86 -11.56 14.24
N ALA A 148 -0.72 -11.85 13.61
CA ALA A 148 0.53 -12.20 14.27
C ALA A 148 1.48 -11.00 14.45
N CYS A 149 1.09 -9.81 14.00
CA CYS A 149 1.90 -8.59 14.16
C CYS A 149 1.60 -7.89 15.50
N GLU A 150 2.55 -7.09 16.00
CA GLU A 150 2.44 -6.38 17.29
C GLU A 150 1.18 -5.49 17.38
N ASP A 151 0.85 -4.79 16.28
CA ASP A 151 -0.41 -4.05 16.12
C ASP A 151 -1.15 -4.58 14.88
N PRO A 152 -2.13 -5.49 15.08
CA PRO A 152 -2.84 -6.13 13.97
C PRO A 152 -3.64 -5.16 13.10
N LEU A 153 -4.38 -4.23 13.71
CA LEU A 153 -5.20 -3.28 12.96
C LEU A 153 -4.35 -2.25 12.23
N ALA A 154 -3.32 -1.69 12.87
CA ALA A 154 -2.42 -0.78 12.18
C ALA A 154 -1.70 -1.48 11.03
N THR A 155 -1.37 -2.76 11.18
CA THR A 155 -0.82 -3.59 10.10
C THR A 155 -1.81 -3.74 8.95
N LEU A 156 -3.06 -4.12 9.21
CA LEU A 156 -4.06 -4.26 8.15
C LEU A 156 -4.35 -2.93 7.43
N LYS A 157 -4.43 -1.82 8.17
CA LYS A 157 -4.51 -0.45 7.61
C LYS A 157 -3.32 -0.09 6.73
N ARG A 158 -2.11 -0.49 7.13
CA ARG A 158 -0.88 -0.27 6.36
C ARG A 158 -0.88 -1.09 5.08
N LEU A 159 -1.25 -2.38 5.17
CA LEU A 159 -1.35 -3.29 4.03
C LEU A 159 -2.38 -2.80 3.01
N ARG A 160 -3.51 -2.22 3.43
CA ARG A 160 -4.47 -1.56 2.53
C ARG A 160 -3.81 -0.50 1.65
N ARG A 161 -2.95 0.37 2.21
CA ARG A 161 -2.29 1.46 1.45
C ARG A 161 -1.42 0.91 0.33
N GLY A 162 -0.77 -0.22 0.59
CA GLY A 162 0.21 -0.85 -0.29
C GLY A 162 -0.35 -2.03 -1.08
N TYR A 163 -1.66 -2.29 -1.01
CA TYR A 163 -2.27 -3.48 -1.59
C TYR A 163 -1.98 -3.54 -3.09
N ALA A 164 -1.56 -4.70 -3.52
CA ALA A 164 -1.45 -5.04 -4.92
C ALA A 164 -2.08 -6.40 -5.20
N SER A 165 -2.53 -6.56 -6.44
CA SER A 165 -2.99 -7.85 -6.94
C SER A 165 -1.96 -8.95 -6.67
N GLY A 166 -2.36 -10.00 -5.96
CA GLY A 166 -1.49 -11.07 -5.46
C GLY A 166 -1.10 -10.95 -3.97
N ASP A 167 -1.49 -9.87 -3.29
CA ASP A 167 -1.40 -9.77 -1.83
C ASP A 167 -2.58 -10.50 -1.18
N SER A 168 -2.32 -11.20 -0.09
CA SER A 168 -3.32 -11.79 0.79
C SER A 168 -2.87 -11.76 2.24
N ASP A 169 -3.83 -11.87 3.15
CA ASP A 169 -3.56 -11.93 4.58
C ASP A 169 -4.23 -13.16 5.21
N LEU A 170 -3.53 -13.86 6.09
CA LEU A 170 -4.07 -15.05 6.74
C LEU A 170 -5.28 -14.76 7.64
N ALA A 171 -5.47 -13.52 8.12
CA ALA A 171 -6.70 -13.12 8.80
C ALA A 171 -7.93 -13.26 7.87
N TRP A 172 -7.77 -13.04 6.57
CA TRP A 172 -8.82 -13.30 5.58
C TRP A 172 -9.05 -14.81 5.36
N SER A 173 -7.98 -15.59 5.26
CA SER A 173 -8.06 -17.05 5.08
C SER A 173 -8.70 -17.74 6.30
N ARG A 174 -8.55 -17.18 7.50
CA ARG A 174 -9.24 -17.63 8.73
C ARG A 174 -10.77 -17.56 8.59
N LEU A 175 -11.29 -16.67 7.74
CA LEU A 175 -12.72 -16.47 7.53
C LEU A 175 -13.33 -17.40 6.48
N THR A 176 -12.55 -18.21 5.76
CA THR A 176 -13.09 -19.00 4.63
C THR A 176 -14.27 -19.90 5.02
N ASN A 177 -14.18 -20.59 6.16
CA ASN A 177 -15.29 -21.42 6.65
C ASN A 177 -16.48 -20.58 7.14
N TRP A 178 -16.21 -19.45 7.81
CA TRP A 178 -17.25 -18.51 8.24
C TRP A 178 -18.03 -17.93 7.05
N ARG A 179 -17.32 -17.46 6.02
CA ARG A 179 -17.91 -16.93 4.78
C ARG A 179 -18.76 -17.99 4.09
N GLY A 180 -18.28 -19.23 4.03
CA GLY A 180 -19.04 -20.36 3.48
C GLY A 180 -20.34 -20.64 4.24
N LEU A 181 -20.30 -20.64 5.58
CA LEU A 181 -21.50 -20.82 6.40
C LEU A 181 -22.51 -19.68 6.23
N VAL A 182 -22.04 -18.43 6.27
CA VAL A 182 -22.93 -17.27 6.04
C VAL A 182 -23.53 -17.32 4.64
N ALA A 183 -22.77 -17.67 3.60
CA ALA A 183 -23.30 -17.83 2.26
C ALA A 183 -24.41 -18.90 2.19
N SER A 184 -24.22 -20.04 2.87
CA SER A 184 -25.22 -21.13 2.90
C SER A 184 -26.55 -20.71 3.53
N VAL A 185 -26.53 -19.75 4.46
CA VAL A 185 -27.73 -19.19 5.11
C VAL A 185 -28.62 -18.42 4.12
N PHE A 186 -28.08 -17.92 3.01
CA PHE A 186 -28.87 -17.29 1.94
C PHE A 186 -29.50 -18.29 0.96
N GLU A 187 -29.18 -19.59 1.07
CA GLU A 187 -29.86 -20.64 0.30
C GLU A 187 -31.13 -21.15 1.00
N ILE A 188 -31.33 -20.78 2.27
CA ILE A 188 -32.48 -21.20 3.09
C ILE A 188 -33.64 -20.21 2.92
N PRO A 189 -34.80 -20.65 2.39
CA PRO A 189 -35.98 -19.78 2.27
C PRO A 189 -36.58 -19.39 3.63
N PRO A 190 -37.07 -18.15 3.79
CA PRO A 190 -37.04 -17.08 2.80
C PRO A 190 -35.66 -16.41 2.73
N ALA A 191 -35.08 -16.38 1.54
CA ALA A 191 -33.82 -15.70 1.27
C ALA A 191 -34.09 -14.19 1.14
N THR A 192 -34.20 -13.51 2.28
CA THR A 192 -34.38 -12.06 2.36
C THR A 192 -33.10 -11.38 2.81
N THR A 193 -32.91 -10.14 2.36
CA THR A 193 -31.83 -9.29 2.85
C THR A 193 -32.07 -8.96 4.32
N PRO A 194 -31.08 -9.14 5.21
CA PRO A 194 -31.19 -8.74 6.61
C PRO A 194 -31.47 -7.24 6.76
N LYS A 195 -32.08 -6.84 7.87
CA LYS A 195 -32.26 -5.44 8.29
C LYS A 195 -31.10 -4.92 9.13
N ALA A 196 -30.45 -5.83 9.87
CA ALA A 196 -29.30 -5.56 10.69
C ALA A 196 -28.41 -6.79 10.72
N ILE A 197 -27.11 -6.56 10.89
CA ILE A 197 -26.10 -7.59 10.96
C ILE A 197 -25.20 -7.26 12.14
N ARG A 198 -24.92 -8.27 12.96
CA ARG A 198 -24.00 -8.16 14.09
C ARG A 198 -22.92 -9.23 13.97
N VAL A 199 -21.66 -8.83 14.02
CA VAL A 199 -20.50 -9.72 14.11
C VAL A 199 -19.98 -9.67 15.55
N VAL A 200 -19.86 -10.84 16.18
CA VAL A 200 -19.36 -10.96 17.56
C VAL A 200 -17.89 -11.33 17.53
N GLY A 201 -17.08 -10.53 18.23
CA GLY A 201 -15.63 -10.67 18.32
C GLY A 201 -14.98 -9.41 18.88
N HIS A 202 -13.68 -9.47 19.16
CA HIS A 202 -12.93 -8.31 19.60
C HIS A 202 -12.64 -7.37 18.43
N LYS A 203 -12.89 -6.08 18.61
CA LYS A 203 -12.79 -5.06 17.54
C LYS A 203 -11.36 -4.81 17.04
N ASP A 204 -10.36 -5.20 17.82
CA ASP A 204 -8.94 -5.16 17.51
C ASP A 204 -8.45 -6.40 16.74
N ASP A 205 -9.30 -7.41 16.55
CA ASP A 205 -8.97 -8.58 15.74
C ASP A 205 -9.19 -8.30 14.24
N PRO A 206 -8.18 -8.49 13.38
CA PRO A 206 -8.28 -8.19 11.96
C PRO A 206 -9.29 -9.10 11.24
N SER A 207 -9.50 -10.33 11.69
CA SER A 207 -10.48 -11.25 11.09
C SER A 207 -11.91 -10.77 11.39
N VAL A 208 -12.15 -10.21 12.57
CA VAL A 208 -13.47 -9.65 12.95
C VAL A 208 -13.79 -8.44 12.08
N VAL A 209 -12.84 -7.53 11.92
CA VAL A 209 -12.98 -6.35 11.05
C VAL A 209 -13.22 -6.78 9.61
N LEU A 210 -12.39 -7.66 9.05
CA LEU A 210 -12.55 -8.15 7.67
C LEU A 210 -13.89 -8.86 7.45
N MET A 211 -14.41 -9.58 8.44
CA MET A 211 -15.72 -10.24 8.33
C MET A 211 -16.85 -9.22 8.28
N ALA A 212 -16.83 -8.22 9.17
CA ALA A 212 -17.81 -7.14 9.17
C ALA A 212 -17.78 -6.38 7.84
N SER A 213 -16.59 -5.95 7.41
CA SER A 213 -16.40 -5.21 6.16
C SER A 213 -16.78 -6.02 4.92
N TRP A 214 -16.60 -7.35 4.93
CA TRP A 214 -17.08 -8.21 3.86
C TRP A 214 -18.60 -8.22 3.76
N LEU A 215 -19.28 -8.34 4.90
CA LEU A 215 -20.75 -8.33 4.95
C LEU A 215 -21.31 -6.97 4.54
N GLU A 216 -20.72 -5.87 5.03
CA GLU A 216 -21.08 -4.52 4.59
C GLU A 216 -20.90 -4.34 3.08
N HIS A 217 -19.72 -4.71 2.57
CA HIS A 217 -19.41 -4.58 1.15
C HIS A 217 -20.32 -5.44 0.26
N ALA A 218 -20.68 -6.64 0.72
CA ALA A 218 -21.50 -7.57 -0.05
C ALA A 218 -23.01 -7.25 0.00
N LEU A 219 -23.50 -6.66 1.10
CA LEU A 219 -24.94 -6.48 1.36
C LEU A 219 -25.39 -5.01 1.40
N ASP A 220 -24.46 -4.06 1.40
CA ASP A 220 -24.73 -2.61 1.49
C ASP A 220 -25.52 -2.24 2.76
N ILE A 221 -25.18 -2.90 3.87
CA ILE A 221 -25.81 -2.72 5.20
C ILE A 221 -24.71 -2.54 6.22
N GLU A 222 -24.82 -1.52 7.08
CA GLU A 222 -23.92 -1.29 8.21
C GLU A 222 -23.90 -2.49 9.16
N VAL A 223 -22.70 -2.94 9.53
CA VAL A 223 -22.50 -4.10 10.40
C VAL A 223 -21.99 -3.67 11.76
N GLU A 224 -22.72 -4.05 12.81
CA GLU A 224 -22.29 -3.82 14.19
C GLU A 224 -21.23 -4.86 14.59
N ILE A 225 -20.04 -4.41 15.00
CA ILE A 225 -19.06 -5.26 15.70
C ILE A 225 -19.32 -5.16 17.20
N ALA A 226 -19.63 -6.28 17.84
CA ALA A 226 -19.93 -6.35 19.26
C ALA A 226 -18.97 -7.28 20.00
N ALA A 227 -18.57 -6.88 21.21
CA ALA A 227 -17.83 -7.75 22.11
C ALA A 227 -18.67 -8.97 22.53
N PRO A 228 -18.03 -10.12 22.84
CA PRO A 228 -18.72 -11.30 23.35
C PRO A 228 -19.42 -11.01 24.68
N GLY A 229 -20.64 -11.51 24.83
CA GLY A 229 -21.47 -11.37 26.03
C GLY A 229 -21.21 -12.43 27.10
N GLU A 230 -21.87 -12.30 28.26
CA GLU A 230 -21.79 -13.31 29.32
C GLU A 230 -22.35 -14.67 28.84
N GLY A 231 -21.51 -15.71 28.86
CA GLY A 231 -21.88 -17.06 28.45
C GLY A 231 -21.67 -17.36 26.96
N GLU A 232 -21.20 -16.40 26.18
CA GLU A 232 -20.71 -16.62 24.81
C GLU A 232 -19.25 -17.11 24.80
N ALA A 233 -18.80 -17.66 23.68
CA ALA A 233 -17.40 -17.98 23.46
C ALA A 233 -16.55 -16.70 23.54
N ASP A 234 -15.31 -16.81 24.00
CA ASP A 234 -14.36 -15.70 24.09
C ASP A 234 -12.97 -16.16 23.66
N GLY A 235 -12.31 -15.37 22.81
CA GLY A 235 -11.03 -15.70 22.21
C GLY A 235 -10.79 -14.94 20.91
N PRO A 236 -9.70 -15.25 20.19
CA PRO A 236 -9.35 -14.54 18.96
C PRO A 236 -10.30 -14.90 17.81
N GLY A 237 -10.40 -14.02 16.82
CA GLY A 237 -11.18 -14.18 15.60
C GLY A 237 -12.70 -14.00 15.79
N VAL A 238 -13.45 -14.32 14.73
CA VAL A 238 -14.91 -14.26 14.74
C VAL A 238 -15.49 -15.34 15.65
N LEU A 239 -16.35 -14.92 16.57
CA LEU A 239 -17.03 -15.74 17.56
C LEU A 239 -18.50 -15.93 17.19
N GLY A 240 -19.11 -14.99 16.47
CA GLY A 240 -20.47 -15.11 15.99
C GLY A 240 -20.85 -14.17 14.86
N VAL A 241 -21.89 -14.54 14.12
CA VAL A 241 -22.54 -13.71 13.09
C VAL A 241 -24.05 -13.86 13.26
N HIS A 242 -24.74 -12.74 13.42
CA HIS A 242 -26.19 -12.68 13.57
C HIS A 242 -26.77 -11.85 12.43
N LEU A 243 -27.79 -12.40 11.78
CA LEU A 243 -28.49 -11.78 10.65
C LEU A 243 -29.96 -11.61 11.04
N ASP A 244 -30.38 -10.37 11.27
CA ASP A 244 -31.76 -10.05 11.64
C ASP A 244 -32.61 -9.88 10.38
N ARG A 245 -33.52 -10.81 10.12
CA ARG A 245 -34.46 -10.77 8.98
C ARG A 245 -35.87 -10.44 9.47
N GLU A 246 -36.81 -10.29 8.52
CA GLU A 246 -38.21 -10.04 8.87
C GLU A 246 -38.87 -11.24 9.57
N ASP A 247 -38.44 -12.44 9.23
CA ASP A 247 -38.96 -13.71 9.72
C ASP A 247 -38.23 -14.21 10.99
N GLY A 248 -37.19 -13.49 11.42
CA GLY A 248 -36.46 -13.73 12.66
C GLY A 248 -34.95 -13.62 12.48
N THR A 249 -34.21 -13.91 13.55
CA THR A 249 -32.74 -13.86 13.55
C THR A 249 -32.17 -15.22 13.18
N ILE A 250 -31.19 -15.24 12.27
CA ILE A 250 -30.31 -16.38 12.06
C ILE A 250 -29.01 -16.10 12.79
N SER A 251 -28.58 -17.03 13.65
CA SER A 251 -27.33 -16.90 14.40
C SER A 251 -26.38 -18.04 14.09
N LEU A 252 -25.13 -17.70 13.79
CA LEU A 252 -24.00 -18.60 13.74
C LEU A 252 -23.09 -18.24 14.91
N ALA A 253 -23.04 -19.05 15.96
CA ALA A 253 -22.28 -18.74 17.16
C ALA A 253 -21.35 -19.89 17.56
N ARG A 254 -20.10 -19.57 17.85
CA ARG A 254 -19.12 -20.52 18.39
C ARG A 254 -19.56 -20.97 19.78
N THR A 255 -19.50 -22.27 20.06
CA THR A 255 -19.86 -22.79 21.37
C THR A 255 -18.75 -22.52 22.38
N PRO A 256 -19.07 -22.06 23.61
CA PRO A 256 -18.08 -21.96 24.68
C PRO A 256 -17.50 -23.35 24.97
N GLY A 257 -16.21 -23.54 24.70
CA GLY A 257 -15.53 -24.81 24.97
C GLY A 257 -15.35 -25.02 26.48
N LYS A 258 -15.48 -26.26 26.97
CA LYS A 258 -14.84 -26.65 28.23
C LYS A 258 -13.38 -26.95 27.90
N ASP A 259 -12.46 -26.25 28.55
CA ASP A 259 -11.00 -26.41 28.39
C ASP A 259 -10.41 -25.91 27.05
N GLY A 260 -11.06 -24.93 26.40
CA GLY A 260 -10.51 -24.22 25.23
C GLY A 260 -10.71 -24.91 23.86
N ASP A 261 -11.38 -26.07 23.84
CA ASP A 261 -11.71 -26.81 22.62
C ASP A 261 -13.01 -26.27 22.00
N GLU A 262 -12.90 -25.09 21.41
CA GLU A 262 -13.98 -24.50 20.62
C GLU A 262 -13.94 -25.13 19.21
N ASP A 263 -14.56 -26.28 19.03
CA ASP A 263 -14.53 -27.01 17.75
C ASP A 263 -15.88 -27.04 17.03
N ALA A 264 -16.87 -26.32 17.57
CA ALA A 264 -18.21 -26.29 17.02
C ALA A 264 -18.81 -24.88 16.96
N ILE A 265 -19.67 -24.71 15.96
CA ILE A 265 -20.61 -23.61 15.83
C ILE A 265 -22.02 -24.17 15.95
N VAL A 266 -22.91 -23.42 16.59
CA VAL A 266 -24.36 -23.64 16.52
C VAL A 266 -24.94 -22.66 15.51
N MET A 267 -25.62 -23.20 14.50
CA MET A 267 -26.46 -22.45 13.58
C MET A 267 -27.91 -22.54 14.04
N SER A 268 -28.50 -21.44 14.47
CA SER A 268 -29.92 -21.37 14.85
C SER A 268 -30.70 -20.60 13.79
N LEU A 269 -31.81 -21.19 13.34
CA LEU A 269 -32.76 -20.57 12.41
C LEU A 269 -33.97 -20.04 13.18
N PRO A 270 -34.74 -19.09 12.61
CA PRO A 270 -35.97 -18.62 13.22
C PRO A 270 -36.92 -19.77 13.58
N GLY A 271 -37.23 -19.89 14.88
CA GLY A 271 -38.11 -20.93 15.41
C GLY A 271 -37.45 -22.28 15.72
N ASP A 272 -36.13 -22.40 15.55
CA ASP A 272 -35.33 -23.56 15.97
C ASP A 272 -34.50 -23.23 17.22
N GLU A 273 -35.00 -23.63 18.39
CA GLU A 273 -34.36 -23.37 19.69
C GLU A 273 -33.17 -24.30 19.98
N ASP A 274 -33.11 -25.46 19.33
CA ASP A 274 -32.06 -26.47 19.57
C ASP A 274 -30.81 -26.19 18.72
N GLY A 275 -31.00 -25.67 17.50
CA GLY A 275 -29.93 -25.29 16.58
C GLY A 275 -29.14 -26.48 16.01
N GLN A 276 -28.52 -26.26 14.85
CA GLN A 276 -27.68 -27.25 14.20
C GLN A 276 -26.22 -27.07 14.60
N HIS A 277 -25.63 -28.12 15.20
CA HIS A 277 -24.19 -28.15 15.47
C HIS A 277 -23.39 -28.44 14.19
N VAL A 278 -22.43 -27.58 13.90
CA VAL A 278 -21.48 -27.70 12.79
C VAL A 278 -20.07 -27.78 13.38
N THR A 279 -19.34 -28.85 13.08
CA THR A 279 -17.92 -28.96 13.44
C THR A 279 -17.11 -27.95 12.65
N MET A 280 -16.49 -27.01 13.34
CA MET A 280 -15.65 -25.98 12.75
C MET A 280 -14.48 -25.63 13.69
N PRO A 281 -13.45 -26.48 13.74
CA PRO A 281 -12.26 -26.23 14.54
C PRO A 281 -11.56 -24.96 14.08
N ARG A 282 -10.77 -24.38 15.00
CA ARG A 282 -9.86 -23.28 14.64
C ARG A 282 -8.82 -23.80 13.65
N ARG A 283 -8.62 -23.06 12.57
CA ARG A 283 -7.70 -23.45 11.51
C ARG A 283 -6.26 -23.27 11.96
N SER A 284 -5.45 -24.30 11.78
CA SER A 284 -4.00 -24.27 12.02
C SER A 284 -3.26 -23.45 10.97
N LEU A 285 -2.06 -22.98 11.30
CA LEU A 285 -1.22 -22.20 10.37
C LEU A 285 -0.94 -22.93 9.05
N TYR A 286 -0.74 -24.25 9.12
CA TYR A 286 -0.60 -25.10 7.95
C TYR A 286 -1.85 -25.08 7.05
N GLU A 287 -3.06 -25.19 7.61
CA GLU A 287 -4.29 -25.19 6.82
C GLU A 287 -4.55 -23.84 6.15
N LEU A 288 -4.15 -22.74 6.81
CA LEU A 288 -4.22 -21.39 6.25
C LEU A 288 -3.22 -21.25 5.09
N LEU A 289 -1.95 -21.62 5.31
CA LEU A 289 -0.92 -21.56 4.28
C LEU A 289 -1.24 -22.48 3.08
N ALA A 290 -1.70 -23.70 3.33
CA ALA A 290 -2.06 -24.64 2.27
C ALA A 290 -3.21 -24.10 1.39
N GLU A 291 -4.18 -23.37 1.97
CA GLU A 291 -5.21 -22.69 1.18
C GLU A 291 -4.62 -21.62 0.26
N GLU A 292 -3.73 -20.77 0.79
CA GLU A 292 -3.10 -19.70 0.02
C GLU A 292 -2.23 -20.26 -1.12
N LEU A 293 -1.57 -21.39 -0.91
CA LEU A 293 -0.77 -22.06 -1.95
C LEU A 293 -1.63 -22.78 -3.01
N ARG A 294 -2.92 -23.01 -2.75
CA ARG A 294 -3.83 -23.67 -3.69
C ARG A 294 -4.31 -22.74 -4.80
N ARG A 295 -4.40 -21.44 -4.53
CA ARG A 295 -4.84 -20.43 -5.50
C ARG A 295 -3.83 -19.27 -5.54
N LEU A 296 -2.97 -19.30 -6.56
CA LEU A 296 -1.96 -18.27 -6.78
C LEU A 296 -2.51 -17.03 -7.50
N ASP A 297 -3.69 -17.14 -8.12
CA ASP A 297 -4.38 -16.00 -8.73
C ASP A 297 -4.82 -14.98 -7.68
N PRO A 298 -4.95 -13.69 -8.05
CA PRO A 298 -5.42 -12.64 -7.16
C PRO A 298 -6.78 -12.98 -6.51
N ASP A 299 -6.92 -12.60 -5.23
CA ASP A 299 -8.23 -12.58 -4.55
C ASP A 299 -8.80 -11.15 -4.63
N GLU A 300 -9.62 -10.90 -5.65
CA GLU A 300 -10.26 -9.61 -5.87
C GLU A 300 -11.26 -9.25 -4.76
N VAL A 301 -11.87 -10.26 -4.12
CA VAL A 301 -12.82 -10.05 -3.02
C VAL A 301 -12.06 -9.53 -1.81
N TYR A 302 -10.92 -10.13 -1.47
CA TYR A 302 -10.06 -9.63 -0.40
C TYR A 302 -9.68 -8.16 -0.65
N GLY A 303 -9.25 -7.81 -1.86
CA GLY A 303 -8.89 -6.43 -2.21
C GLY A 303 -10.04 -5.45 -2.01
N GLY A 304 -11.26 -5.81 -2.45
CA GLY A 304 -12.46 -5.00 -2.26
C GLY A 304 -12.84 -4.82 -0.79
N VAL A 305 -12.79 -5.91 0.00
CA VAL A 305 -13.08 -5.90 1.43
C VAL A 305 -12.05 -5.06 2.19
N LEU A 306 -10.76 -5.22 1.88
CA LEU A 306 -9.69 -4.45 2.50
C LEU A 306 -9.81 -2.96 2.17
N ALA A 307 -10.20 -2.62 0.95
CA ALA A 307 -10.45 -1.23 0.54
C ALA A 307 -11.63 -0.62 1.32
N HIS A 308 -12.70 -1.39 1.52
CA HIS A 308 -13.91 -0.99 2.25
C HIS A 308 -13.67 -0.84 3.76
N ALA A 309 -12.96 -1.78 4.37
CA ALA A 309 -12.77 -1.92 5.83
C ALA A 309 -12.20 -0.68 6.53
N PHE A 310 -11.49 0.16 5.79
CA PHE A 310 -10.84 1.37 6.31
C PHE A 310 -11.14 2.59 5.43
N SER A 311 -12.30 2.63 4.78
CA SER A 311 -12.71 3.75 3.92
C SER A 311 -13.09 5.02 4.68
N GLY A 312 -12.97 5.03 6.02
CA GLY A 312 -13.18 6.20 6.86
C GLY A 312 -12.11 7.29 6.63
N ILE A 313 -12.51 8.55 6.75
CA ILE A 313 -11.59 9.72 6.67
C ILE A 313 -10.43 9.63 7.69
N GLU A 314 -10.66 8.94 8.81
CA GLU A 314 -9.65 8.68 9.85
C GLU A 314 -8.45 7.87 9.31
N ASP A 315 -8.63 7.15 8.19
CA ASP A 315 -7.58 6.38 7.52
C ASP A 315 -6.86 7.16 6.40
N ALA A 316 -7.20 8.43 6.17
CA ALA A 316 -6.37 9.29 5.31
C ALA A 316 -5.06 9.71 6.01
N ALA A 317 -5.09 9.87 7.34
CA ALA A 317 -3.91 10.17 8.18
C ALA A 317 -2.85 9.08 8.07
N VAL A 318 -3.35 7.87 7.89
CA VAL A 318 -2.59 6.65 7.68
C VAL A 318 -1.63 6.84 6.49
N PHE A 319 -2.01 7.41 5.33
CA PHE A 319 -1.06 7.62 4.20
C PHE A 319 0.16 8.52 4.52
N ALA A 320 0.07 9.38 5.52
CA ALA A 320 1.18 10.22 5.98
C ALA A 320 2.05 9.54 7.06
N GLY A 321 1.51 8.57 7.79
CA GLY A 321 2.21 7.90 8.90
C GLY A 321 3.33 6.96 8.44
N GLY A 322 4.43 6.91 9.21
CA GLY A 322 5.61 6.07 8.96
C GLY A 322 6.62 6.65 7.97
N LYS A 323 6.48 7.94 7.63
CA LYS A 323 7.37 8.69 6.73
C LYS A 323 8.22 9.70 7.49
N PRO A 324 9.31 10.20 6.89
CA PRO A 324 10.17 11.20 7.53
C PRO A 324 9.40 12.45 7.95
N ASP A 325 9.77 12.98 9.12
CA ASP A 325 9.19 14.21 9.65
C ASP A 325 9.45 15.41 8.71
N PRO A 326 8.51 16.37 8.64
CA PRO A 326 8.71 17.56 7.81
C PRO A 326 9.89 18.42 8.28
N GLN A 327 10.54 19.08 7.33
CA GLN A 327 11.62 20.03 7.58
C GLN A 327 11.21 21.43 7.10
N ASP A 328 11.51 22.43 7.92
CA ASP A 328 11.17 23.82 7.60
C ASP A 328 12.34 24.56 6.99
N ARG A 329 12.07 25.27 5.89
CA ARG A 329 13.00 26.20 5.24
C ARG A 329 12.37 27.58 5.19
N VAL A 330 12.64 28.37 6.24
CA VAL A 330 12.13 29.74 6.39
C VAL A 330 12.99 30.73 5.59
N LEU A 331 12.36 31.48 4.70
CA LEU A 331 12.97 32.34 3.70
C LEU A 331 12.41 33.77 3.81
N ASP A 332 13.09 34.73 3.17
CA ASP A 332 12.78 36.15 3.37
C ASP A 332 11.40 36.55 2.84
N ASP A 333 11.02 36.05 1.67
CA ASP A 333 9.78 36.39 0.97
C ASP A 333 9.33 35.27 0.01
N ALA A 334 8.19 35.49 -0.64
CA ALA A 334 7.60 34.56 -1.60
C ALA A 334 8.50 34.26 -2.82
N ASP A 335 9.36 35.19 -3.24
CA ASP A 335 10.26 34.97 -4.38
C ASP A 335 11.42 34.07 -3.96
N ALA A 336 11.95 34.27 -2.76
CA ALA A 336 12.95 33.38 -2.17
C ALA A 336 12.41 31.96 -1.96
N VAL A 337 11.15 31.82 -1.49
CA VAL A 337 10.44 30.53 -1.39
C VAL A 337 10.37 29.82 -2.74
N ALA A 338 9.90 30.53 -3.77
CA ALA A 338 9.78 29.98 -5.12
C ALA A 338 11.13 29.54 -5.70
N GLN A 339 12.17 30.36 -5.52
CA GLN A 339 13.51 30.08 -6.04
C GLN A 339 14.14 28.85 -5.35
N ALA A 340 14.07 28.77 -4.02
CA ALA A 340 14.65 27.65 -3.27
C ALA A 340 13.97 26.32 -3.64
N ALA A 341 12.63 26.31 -3.71
CA ALA A 341 11.91 25.11 -4.08
C ALA A 341 12.19 24.67 -5.53
N ALA A 342 12.35 25.62 -6.47
CA ALA A 342 12.72 25.33 -7.85
C ALA A 342 14.13 24.73 -7.97
N GLU A 343 15.09 25.21 -7.16
CA GLU A 343 16.46 24.68 -7.10
C GLU A 343 16.50 23.25 -6.56
N ASP A 344 15.82 23.00 -5.43
CA ASP A 344 15.77 21.68 -4.81
C ASP A 344 15.02 20.68 -5.73
N ALA A 345 13.92 21.10 -6.35
CA ALA A 345 13.19 20.29 -7.33
C ALA A 345 14.05 19.97 -8.56
N ALA A 346 14.78 20.94 -9.10
CA ALA A 346 15.66 20.72 -10.23
C ALA A 346 16.76 19.69 -9.92
N ALA A 347 17.33 19.73 -8.71
CA ALA A 347 18.30 18.74 -8.26
C ALA A 347 17.70 17.32 -8.23
N GLY A 348 16.53 17.15 -7.59
CA GLY A 348 15.83 15.86 -7.51
C GLY A 348 15.42 15.30 -8.88
N LEU A 349 14.91 16.16 -9.77
CA LEU A 349 14.53 15.75 -11.13
C LEU A 349 15.74 15.35 -11.98
N VAL A 350 16.85 16.09 -11.92
CA VAL A 350 18.08 15.75 -12.66
C VAL A 350 18.68 14.44 -12.14
N GLN A 351 18.63 14.20 -10.83
CA GLN A 351 19.03 12.92 -10.25
C GLN A 351 18.16 11.78 -10.80
N ALA A 352 16.83 11.92 -10.76
CA ALA A 352 15.90 10.93 -11.27
C ALA A 352 16.13 10.62 -12.77
N LEU A 353 16.30 11.66 -13.59
CA LEU A 353 16.62 11.50 -15.02
C LEU A 353 17.97 10.80 -15.23
N THR A 354 18.95 11.04 -14.38
CA THR A 354 20.28 10.40 -14.49
C THR A 354 20.22 8.91 -14.12
N GLU A 355 19.47 8.57 -13.07
CA GLU A 355 19.41 7.21 -12.53
C GLU A 355 18.42 6.31 -13.29
N ARG A 356 17.29 6.86 -13.74
CA ARG A 356 16.17 6.10 -14.31
C ARG A 356 15.79 6.51 -15.74
N SER A 357 16.39 7.57 -16.28
CA SER A 357 15.99 8.16 -17.58
C SER A 357 14.54 8.63 -17.64
N VAL A 358 13.86 8.76 -16.49
CA VAL A 358 12.49 9.25 -16.36
C VAL A 358 12.38 10.03 -15.05
N ALA A 359 11.67 11.15 -15.08
CA ALA A 359 11.34 11.92 -13.89
C ALA A 359 9.92 12.50 -13.95
N HIS A 360 9.23 12.52 -12.81
CA HIS A 360 7.85 12.98 -12.72
C HIS A 360 7.75 14.15 -11.73
N LEU A 361 7.27 15.29 -12.23
CA LEU A 361 6.98 16.50 -11.48
C LEU A 361 5.48 16.74 -11.40
N VAL A 362 4.96 16.96 -10.20
CA VAL A 362 3.61 17.49 -10.00
C VAL A 362 3.70 18.97 -9.63
N VAL A 363 3.05 19.81 -10.42
CA VAL A 363 2.91 21.24 -10.16
C VAL A 363 1.56 21.57 -9.53
N THR A 364 1.49 22.75 -8.93
CA THR A 364 0.31 23.29 -8.25
C THR A 364 0.04 24.71 -8.73
N GLY A 365 -1.21 25.14 -8.64
CA GLY A 365 -1.60 26.52 -8.91
C GLY A 365 -1.21 27.49 -7.79
N GLY A 366 -1.80 28.68 -7.83
CA GLY A 366 -1.61 29.70 -6.80
C GLY A 366 -0.32 30.49 -6.95
N THR A 367 -0.21 31.58 -6.19
CA THR A 367 0.80 32.62 -6.40
C THR A 367 2.24 32.14 -6.27
N VAL A 368 2.54 31.31 -5.26
CA VAL A 368 3.92 30.82 -5.04
C VAL A 368 4.22 29.63 -5.95
N GLY A 369 3.25 28.72 -6.16
CA GLY A 369 3.39 27.58 -7.08
C GLY A 369 3.73 28.01 -8.50
N THR A 370 3.01 29.01 -9.02
CA THR A 370 3.27 29.58 -10.36
C THR A 370 4.63 30.29 -10.46
N LYS A 371 5.08 30.97 -9.40
CA LYS A 371 6.44 31.55 -9.33
C LYS A 371 7.53 30.47 -9.31
N ALA A 372 7.36 29.40 -8.54
CA ALA A 372 8.29 28.28 -8.49
C ALA A 372 8.38 27.59 -9.87
N ALA A 373 7.24 27.37 -10.51
CA ALA A 373 7.16 26.87 -11.88
C ALA A 373 7.90 27.77 -12.87
N ALA A 374 7.79 29.10 -12.76
CA ALA A 374 8.52 30.03 -13.61
C ALA A 374 10.05 30.03 -13.38
N ALA A 375 10.51 29.74 -12.15
CA ALA A 375 11.94 29.65 -11.83
C ALA A 375 12.58 28.32 -12.26
N LEU A 376 11.78 27.24 -12.35
CA LEU A 376 12.26 25.88 -12.58
C LEU A 376 13.07 25.68 -13.88
N PRO A 377 12.70 26.22 -15.06
CA PRO A 377 13.50 26.03 -16.28
C PRO A 377 14.94 26.56 -16.14
N GLY A 378 15.13 27.67 -15.41
CA GLY A 378 16.45 28.23 -15.12
C GLY A 378 17.26 27.36 -14.16
N ALA A 379 16.59 26.82 -13.13
CA ALA A 379 17.19 25.90 -12.17
C ALA A 379 17.61 24.57 -12.82
N LEU A 380 16.75 23.95 -13.63
CA LEU A 380 17.05 22.72 -14.39
C LEU A 380 18.24 22.92 -15.33
N ARG A 381 18.28 24.04 -16.07
CA ARG A 381 19.43 24.36 -16.94
C ARG A 381 20.73 24.49 -16.16
N SER A 382 20.67 24.99 -14.93
CA SER A 382 21.84 25.13 -14.07
C SER A 382 22.29 23.77 -13.51
N ALA A 383 21.36 22.96 -13.04
CA ALA A 383 21.61 21.61 -12.54
C ALA A 383 22.18 20.67 -13.62
N LEU A 384 21.63 20.70 -14.83
CA LEU A 384 22.11 19.90 -15.97
C LEU A 384 23.51 20.30 -16.47
N LYS A 385 23.97 21.54 -16.24
CA LYS A 385 25.36 21.93 -16.55
C LYS A 385 26.39 21.31 -15.61
N GLY A 386 25.97 20.92 -14.41
CA GLY A 386 26.83 20.31 -13.39
C GLY A 386 27.10 18.83 -13.61
N THR A 387 26.40 18.16 -14.54
CA THR A 387 26.52 16.73 -14.79
C THR A 387 27.49 16.42 -15.94
N ALA A 388 28.11 15.23 -15.93
CA ALA A 388 29.10 14.79 -16.92
C ALA A 388 28.54 14.65 -18.36
N THR A 389 27.21 14.72 -18.53
CA THR A 389 26.50 14.75 -19.81
C THR A 389 26.55 16.12 -20.51
N GLY A 390 27.09 17.16 -19.86
CA GLY A 390 27.19 18.53 -20.40
C GLY A 390 28.09 18.72 -21.64
N ASN A 391 28.75 17.67 -22.15
CA ASN A 391 29.61 17.73 -23.34
C ASN A 391 28.99 17.16 -24.63
N THR A 392 27.77 16.63 -24.58
CA THR A 392 26.98 16.36 -25.80
C THR A 392 25.89 17.42 -25.88
N GLY A 393 26.14 18.48 -26.65
CA GLY A 393 25.05 19.36 -27.07
C GLY A 393 23.99 18.55 -27.81
N GLY A 394 22.76 18.58 -27.33
CA GLY A 394 21.60 18.03 -28.03
C GLY A 394 20.40 17.93 -27.11
N ASP A 395 19.41 18.78 -27.33
CA ASP A 395 17.94 18.66 -27.30
C ASP A 395 17.20 17.45 -26.65
N SER A 396 17.84 16.55 -25.89
CA SER A 396 17.21 15.33 -25.33
C SER A 396 17.33 15.18 -23.80
N ALA A 397 17.88 16.16 -23.08
CA ALA A 397 18.12 16.05 -21.64
C ALA A 397 16.82 15.97 -20.81
N LEU A 398 15.71 16.46 -21.35
CA LEU A 398 14.39 16.48 -20.70
C LEU A 398 13.38 15.53 -21.38
N GLU A 399 13.84 14.63 -22.26
CA GLU A 399 12.94 13.73 -23.01
C GLU A 399 12.14 12.79 -22.09
N GLY A 400 12.72 12.43 -20.93
CA GLY A 400 12.09 11.62 -19.89
C GLY A 400 11.36 12.42 -18.79
N LEU A 401 11.30 13.75 -18.87
CA LEU A 401 10.59 14.56 -17.87
C LEU A 401 9.10 14.55 -18.17
N HIS A 402 8.29 14.26 -17.15
CA HIS A 402 6.83 14.31 -17.18
C HIS A 402 6.30 15.37 -16.20
N VAL A 403 5.29 16.13 -16.64
CA VAL A 403 4.65 17.18 -15.84
C VAL A 403 3.18 16.86 -15.64
N TRP A 404 2.74 16.96 -14.39
CA TRP A 404 1.38 16.66 -13.91
C TRP A 404 0.86 17.79 -13.04
N TRP A 405 -0.45 17.81 -12.78
CA TRP A 405 -1.08 18.72 -11.83
C TRP A 405 -1.64 17.97 -10.62
N GLY A 406 -1.53 18.57 -9.44
CA GLY A 406 -2.12 18.05 -8.20
C GLY A 406 -3.64 18.22 -8.14
N ASP A 407 -4.12 19.32 -8.72
CA ASP A 407 -5.53 19.63 -8.93
C ASP A 407 -5.68 20.58 -10.11
N GLU A 408 -6.91 20.67 -10.63
CA GLU A 408 -7.27 21.60 -11.69
C GLU A 408 -8.73 22.05 -11.56
N ARG A 409 -9.00 23.29 -11.99
CA ARG A 409 -10.35 23.85 -12.03
C ARG A 409 -11.02 23.31 -13.28
N PHE A 410 -12.19 22.68 -13.13
CA PHE A 410 -12.91 22.03 -14.23
C PHE A 410 -13.69 23.08 -15.04
N VAL A 411 -12.94 23.92 -15.76
CA VAL A 411 -13.46 25.07 -16.51
C VAL A 411 -12.88 25.09 -17.93
N ASP A 412 -13.31 26.06 -18.73
CA ASP A 412 -12.79 26.32 -20.08
C ASP A 412 -11.23 26.26 -20.11
N PRO A 413 -10.61 25.54 -21.08
CA PRO A 413 -9.15 25.45 -21.22
C PRO A 413 -8.41 26.79 -21.28
N GLU A 414 -9.07 27.84 -21.74
CA GLU A 414 -8.51 29.19 -21.86
C GLU A 414 -8.98 30.12 -20.74
N SER A 415 -9.66 29.60 -19.70
CA SER A 415 -9.98 30.37 -18.50
C SER A 415 -8.73 30.74 -17.71
N ASP A 416 -8.70 31.96 -17.15
CA ASP A 416 -7.63 32.41 -16.24
C ASP A 416 -7.60 31.61 -14.93
N ASP A 417 -8.69 30.90 -14.61
CA ASP A 417 -8.77 30.02 -13.43
C ASP A 417 -8.03 28.68 -13.60
N ARG A 418 -7.58 28.33 -14.81
CA ARG A 418 -6.83 27.09 -15.08
C ARG A 418 -5.41 27.15 -14.54
N ASN A 419 -5.06 26.19 -13.68
CA ASN A 419 -3.71 25.99 -13.17
C ASN A 419 -2.72 25.71 -14.32
N GLU A 420 -3.12 24.94 -15.34
CA GLU A 420 -2.28 24.69 -16.53
C GLU A 420 -1.95 25.99 -17.27
N LYS A 421 -2.96 26.82 -17.55
CA LYS A 421 -2.79 28.08 -18.29
C LYS A 421 -1.84 29.02 -17.55
N GLN A 422 -1.94 29.07 -16.21
CA GLN A 422 -1.09 29.93 -15.37
C GLN A 422 0.40 29.62 -15.46
N VAL A 423 0.78 28.39 -15.82
CA VAL A 423 2.19 27.97 -15.94
C VAL A 423 2.63 27.71 -17.38
N ARG A 424 1.71 27.74 -18.36
CA ARG A 424 1.97 27.39 -19.76
C ARG A 424 3.15 28.14 -20.36
N GLU A 425 3.12 29.47 -20.29
CA GLU A 425 4.14 30.34 -20.89
C GLU A 425 5.47 30.31 -20.13
N SER A 426 5.42 30.20 -18.80
CA SER A 426 6.61 30.33 -17.95
C SER A 426 7.32 29.01 -17.65
N LEU A 427 6.63 27.88 -17.78
CA LEU A 427 7.15 26.54 -17.51
C LEU A 427 7.09 25.67 -18.76
N LEU A 428 5.89 25.40 -19.30
CA LEU A 428 5.70 24.37 -20.32
C LEU A 428 6.45 24.73 -21.62
N VAL A 429 6.24 25.95 -22.14
CA VAL A 429 6.92 26.41 -23.36
C VAL A 429 8.46 26.32 -23.23
N PRO A 430 9.10 26.86 -22.17
CA PRO A 430 10.55 26.69 -21.98
C PRO A 430 11.02 25.24 -21.85
N LEU A 431 10.25 24.35 -21.21
CA LEU A 431 10.61 22.93 -21.11
C LEU A 431 10.52 22.22 -22.46
N GLN A 432 9.51 22.55 -23.28
CA GLN A 432 9.37 22.02 -24.63
C GLN A 432 10.47 22.52 -25.58
N GLU A 433 10.81 23.80 -25.51
CA GLU A 433 11.97 24.37 -26.22
C GLU A 433 13.29 23.70 -25.81
N ALA A 434 13.35 23.16 -24.58
CA ALA A 434 14.48 22.39 -24.05
C ALA A 434 14.39 20.87 -24.31
N GLY A 435 13.44 20.41 -25.12
CA GLY A 435 13.36 19.01 -25.59
C GLY A 435 12.34 18.12 -24.89
N MET A 436 11.53 18.64 -23.96
CA MET A 436 10.44 17.87 -23.36
C MET A 436 9.30 17.67 -24.37
N PRO A 437 8.87 16.43 -24.65
CA PRO A 437 7.85 16.18 -25.67
C PRO A 437 6.44 16.51 -25.14
N GLU A 438 5.55 16.95 -26.02
CA GLU A 438 4.14 17.27 -25.69
C GLU A 438 3.41 16.10 -25.01
N ARG A 439 3.72 14.85 -25.42
CA ARG A 439 3.14 13.63 -24.84
C ARG A 439 3.43 13.44 -23.34
N ASN A 440 4.41 14.17 -22.80
CA ASN A 440 4.79 14.11 -21.39
C ASN A 440 4.11 15.20 -20.55
N ILE A 441 3.23 16.02 -21.15
CA ILE A 441 2.42 17.01 -20.45
C ILE A 441 1.05 16.41 -20.18
N HIS A 442 0.80 16.02 -18.93
CA HIS A 442 -0.42 15.32 -18.53
C HIS A 442 -1.44 16.30 -17.97
N ARG A 443 -2.22 16.92 -18.86
CA ARG A 443 -3.22 17.93 -18.47
C ARG A 443 -4.47 17.26 -17.90
N MET A 444 -5.00 17.81 -16.81
CA MET A 444 -6.34 17.40 -16.33
C MET A 444 -7.42 17.83 -17.34
N PRO A 445 -8.45 16.99 -17.57
CA PRO A 445 -9.55 17.30 -18.49
C PRO A 445 -10.35 18.54 -18.12
N SER A 446 -11.11 19.02 -19.09
CA SER A 446 -12.03 20.15 -19.03
C SER A 446 -13.43 19.77 -19.51
N PRO A 447 -14.46 20.58 -19.22
CA PRO A 447 -15.79 20.39 -19.79
C PRO A 447 -15.80 20.37 -21.34
N PHE A 448 -14.80 20.98 -21.97
CA PHE A 448 -14.70 21.09 -23.43
C PHE A 448 -14.12 19.84 -24.09
N ASP A 449 -13.59 18.91 -23.29
CA ASP A 449 -13.17 17.58 -23.77
C ASP A 449 -14.36 16.63 -23.96
N GLY A 450 -15.59 17.09 -23.66
CA GLY A 450 -16.82 16.33 -23.85
C GLY A 450 -17.04 15.23 -22.82
N VAL A 451 -16.33 15.31 -21.69
CA VAL A 451 -16.44 14.38 -20.55
C VAL A 451 -17.07 15.10 -19.36
N SER A 452 -17.78 14.36 -18.52
CA SER A 452 -18.11 14.81 -17.17
C SER A 452 -16.84 14.93 -16.32
N ARG A 453 -16.95 15.58 -15.17
CA ARG A 453 -15.85 15.70 -14.22
C ARG A 453 -15.43 14.33 -13.67
N GLU A 454 -16.38 13.46 -13.35
CA GLU A 454 -16.12 12.11 -12.84
C GLU A 454 -15.36 11.29 -13.88
N GLU A 455 -15.81 11.34 -15.13
CA GLU A 455 -15.13 10.70 -16.26
C GLU A 455 -13.75 11.32 -16.48
N GLY A 456 -13.61 12.63 -16.31
CA GLY A 456 -12.33 13.33 -16.38
C GLY A 456 -11.35 12.90 -15.29
N ALA A 457 -11.82 12.75 -14.05
CA ALA A 457 -11.04 12.25 -12.93
C ALA A 457 -10.63 10.77 -13.15
N ALA A 458 -11.57 9.93 -13.58
CA ALA A 458 -11.30 8.53 -13.92
C ALA A 458 -10.28 8.41 -15.06
N TRP A 459 -10.41 9.23 -16.11
CA TRP A 459 -9.46 9.30 -17.22
C TRP A 459 -8.07 9.73 -16.75
N TYR A 460 -7.99 10.73 -15.88
CA TYR A 460 -6.71 11.18 -15.34
C TYR A 460 -6.06 10.11 -14.47
N GLY A 461 -6.85 9.38 -13.68
CA GLY A 461 -6.42 8.17 -12.99
C GLY A 461 -5.85 7.11 -13.93
N GLN A 462 -6.50 6.88 -15.08
CA GLN A 462 -5.99 5.97 -16.10
C GLN A 462 -4.69 6.47 -16.75
N GLN A 463 -4.51 7.78 -16.94
CA GLN A 463 -3.23 8.31 -17.43
C GLN A 463 -2.09 8.03 -16.44
N LEU A 464 -2.36 8.16 -15.13
CA LEU A 464 -1.40 7.79 -14.08
C LEU A 464 -1.08 6.28 -14.15
N ASP A 465 -2.09 5.43 -14.33
CA ASP A 465 -1.89 3.98 -14.52
C ASP A 465 -0.99 3.67 -15.72
N LEU A 466 -1.25 4.31 -16.87
CA LEU A 466 -0.48 4.10 -18.11
C LEU A 466 0.95 4.62 -18.03
N ALA A 467 1.16 5.74 -17.35
CA ALA A 467 2.49 6.33 -17.17
C ALA A 467 3.34 5.55 -16.15
N GLY A 468 2.73 4.73 -15.30
CA GLY A 468 3.42 3.79 -14.40
C GLY A 468 4.08 2.60 -15.11
N GLY A 469 3.87 2.43 -16.42
CA GLY A 469 4.37 1.31 -17.22
C GLY A 469 3.50 0.06 -17.11
N ASP A 470 4.10 -1.14 -17.20
CA ASP A 470 3.38 -2.43 -17.05
C ASP A 470 2.82 -2.68 -15.63
N GLN A 471 2.96 -1.69 -14.73
CA GLN A 471 2.55 -1.73 -13.33
C GLN A 471 1.52 -0.60 -13.11
N PRO A 472 0.22 -0.89 -12.98
CA PRO A 472 -0.80 0.14 -12.78
C PRO A 472 -0.59 0.89 -11.46
N PHE A 473 -1.08 2.12 -11.38
CA PHE A 473 -1.07 3.03 -10.23
C PHE A 473 -1.70 2.39 -8.97
N ARG A 474 -2.64 1.46 -9.19
CA ARG A 474 -3.28 0.62 -8.15
C ARG A 474 -2.35 -0.40 -7.52
N THR A 475 -1.11 -0.49 -7.98
CA THR A 475 -0.13 -1.39 -7.43
C THR A 475 1.05 -0.61 -6.91
N ARG A 476 1.26 -0.79 -5.59
CA ARG A 476 2.58 -0.84 -4.96
C ARG A 476 3.12 0.54 -4.58
N GLY A 477 3.29 0.84 -3.28
CA GLY A 477 4.03 2.00 -2.68
C GLY A 477 5.48 2.29 -3.14
N ARG A 478 5.65 2.54 -4.44
CA ARG A 478 6.88 2.93 -5.14
C ARG A 478 6.66 4.38 -5.44
N ALA A 479 7.71 5.17 -5.31
CA ALA A 479 7.54 6.57 -5.59
C ALA A 479 7.23 6.78 -7.07
N PHE A 480 6.04 7.30 -7.36
CA PHE A 480 5.60 7.60 -8.72
C PHE A 480 6.09 8.98 -9.13
N PHE A 481 5.88 9.96 -8.24
CA PHE A 481 6.40 11.30 -8.42
C PHE A 481 7.75 11.43 -7.75
N ASP A 482 8.68 12.07 -8.44
CA ASP A 482 9.96 12.44 -7.83
C ASP A 482 9.79 13.69 -7.00
N VAL A 483 9.05 14.67 -7.53
CA VAL A 483 8.76 15.93 -6.85
C VAL A 483 7.27 16.23 -6.94
N LEU A 484 6.63 16.46 -5.79
CA LEU A 484 5.27 16.97 -5.67
C LEU A 484 5.29 18.34 -5.01
N TRP A 485 4.81 19.36 -5.71
CA TRP A 485 4.56 20.66 -5.13
C TRP A 485 3.10 20.83 -4.73
N LEU A 486 2.89 21.38 -3.53
CA LEU A 486 1.58 21.74 -3.01
C LEU A 486 1.59 23.16 -2.47
N GLY A 487 0.58 23.93 -2.86
CA GLY A 487 0.17 25.11 -2.11
C GLY A 487 -0.67 24.70 -0.89
N MET A 488 -0.85 25.65 0.03
CA MET A 488 -1.77 25.50 1.15
C MET A 488 -2.69 26.72 1.27
N GLY A 489 -3.99 26.49 1.40
CA GLY A 489 -4.93 27.56 1.70
C GLY A 489 -4.89 28.04 3.15
N PRO A 490 -5.51 29.21 3.45
CA PRO A 490 -5.58 29.72 4.83
C PRO A 490 -6.47 28.86 5.75
N ASP A 491 -7.28 27.98 5.17
CA ASP A 491 -8.08 26.93 5.80
C ASP A 491 -7.31 25.61 6.00
N GLY A 492 -6.13 25.46 5.39
CA GLY A 492 -5.32 24.23 5.47
C GLY A 492 -5.59 23.22 4.35
N HIS A 493 -6.43 23.54 3.36
CA HIS A 493 -6.63 22.68 2.19
C HIS A 493 -5.35 22.55 1.36
N VAL A 494 -5.18 21.40 0.71
CA VAL A 494 -4.16 21.11 -0.31
C VAL A 494 -4.83 20.60 -1.56
N ALA A 495 -4.23 20.81 -2.72
CA ALA A 495 -4.84 20.45 -4.01
C ALA A 495 -6.30 20.99 -4.03
N SER A 496 -7.28 20.12 -4.25
CA SER A 496 -8.69 20.46 -4.03
C SER A 496 -9.37 19.60 -2.94
N LEU A 497 -8.59 19.19 -1.93
CA LEU A 497 -9.05 18.48 -0.74
C LEU A 497 -9.27 19.48 0.40
N PHE A 498 -10.52 19.89 0.61
CA PHE A 498 -10.92 20.96 1.55
C PHE A 498 -11.33 20.40 2.91
N PRO A 499 -11.04 21.11 4.03
CA PRO A 499 -11.50 20.71 5.36
C PRO A 499 -12.98 20.36 5.39
N GLU A 500 -13.31 19.26 6.06
CA GLU A 500 -14.67 18.73 6.26
C GLU A 500 -15.46 18.41 4.97
N HIS A 501 -14.78 18.36 3.81
CA HIS A 501 -15.39 18.07 2.53
C HIS A 501 -15.51 16.56 2.27
N PRO A 502 -16.69 16.05 1.84
CA PRO A 502 -16.92 14.61 1.64
C PRO A 502 -15.96 13.97 0.62
N ASP A 503 -15.58 14.69 -0.43
CA ASP A 503 -14.69 14.16 -1.48
C ASP A 503 -13.28 13.81 -0.97
N GLN A 504 -12.89 14.28 0.23
CA GLN A 504 -11.68 13.80 0.88
C GLN A 504 -11.73 12.29 1.23
N ARG A 505 -12.92 11.69 1.30
CA ARG A 505 -13.09 10.27 1.67
C ARG A 505 -12.76 9.33 0.50
N GLU A 506 -12.72 9.85 -0.72
CA GLU A 506 -12.36 9.04 -1.89
C GLU A 506 -10.88 8.66 -1.83
N THR A 507 -10.63 7.39 -1.52
CA THR A 507 -9.29 6.81 -1.35
C THR A 507 -9.03 5.60 -2.23
N GLY A 508 -10.06 5.12 -2.95
CA GLY A 508 -9.95 3.96 -3.84
C GLY A 508 -9.58 4.35 -5.28
N ALA A 509 -9.84 5.59 -5.69
CA ALA A 509 -9.45 6.14 -6.98
C ALA A 509 -8.17 6.99 -6.90
N SER A 510 -7.43 7.09 -8.00
CA SER A 510 -6.21 7.93 -8.11
C SER A 510 -6.52 9.43 -8.21
N ALA A 511 -7.71 9.77 -8.69
CA ALA A 511 -8.19 11.14 -8.79
C ALA A 511 -9.70 11.15 -8.54
N VAL A 512 -10.20 12.27 -8.02
CA VAL A 512 -11.59 12.48 -7.66
C VAL A 512 -12.11 13.76 -8.30
N GLY A 513 -13.37 13.72 -8.75
CA GLY A 513 -14.11 14.92 -9.10
C GLY A 513 -14.61 15.59 -7.82
N VAL A 514 -14.26 16.86 -7.63
CA VAL A 514 -14.68 17.64 -6.47
C VAL A 514 -15.89 18.50 -6.83
N ASP A 515 -16.97 18.32 -6.07
CA ASP A 515 -18.18 19.14 -6.10
C ASP A 515 -18.12 20.28 -5.09
N ASP A 516 -18.98 21.28 -5.27
CA ASP A 516 -19.32 22.28 -4.25
C ASP A 516 -18.11 22.86 -3.47
N SER A 517 -16.97 23.03 -4.15
CA SER A 517 -15.77 23.55 -3.50
C SER A 517 -16.10 24.87 -2.81
N PRO A 518 -15.70 25.05 -1.53
CA PRO A 518 -15.99 26.27 -0.78
C PRO A 518 -15.29 27.51 -1.37
N LYS A 519 -14.46 27.34 -2.41
CA LYS A 519 -13.78 28.40 -3.13
C LYS A 519 -14.07 28.32 -4.62
N PRO A 520 -14.51 29.41 -5.26
CA PRO A 520 -14.76 29.41 -6.71
C PRO A 520 -13.47 29.17 -7.51
N PRO A 521 -13.56 28.56 -8.71
CA PRO A 521 -14.70 27.79 -9.23
C PRO A 521 -14.98 26.52 -8.41
N SER A 522 -16.26 26.14 -8.30
CA SER A 522 -16.73 25.06 -7.43
C SER A 522 -16.37 23.66 -7.92
N GLU A 523 -16.34 23.45 -9.24
CA GLU A 523 -16.05 22.16 -9.86
C GLU A 523 -14.55 22.00 -10.15
N ARG A 524 -13.95 20.92 -9.65
CA ARG A 524 -12.50 20.69 -9.77
C ARG A 524 -12.19 19.20 -9.94
N ILE A 525 -10.99 18.89 -10.41
CA ILE A 525 -10.43 17.53 -10.36
C ILE A 525 -9.24 17.58 -9.40
N SER A 526 -9.11 16.60 -8.51
CA SER A 526 -8.02 16.51 -7.54
C SER A 526 -7.38 15.14 -7.54
N LEU A 527 -6.07 15.06 -7.31
CA LEU A 527 -5.43 13.84 -6.85
C LEU A 527 -5.92 13.49 -5.43
N THR A 528 -6.01 12.19 -5.13
CA THR A 528 -6.45 11.67 -3.84
C THR A 528 -5.27 11.38 -2.89
N TRP A 529 -5.56 11.04 -1.63
CA TRP A 529 -4.55 10.81 -0.60
C TRP A 529 -3.45 9.80 -0.96
N PRO A 530 -3.76 8.60 -1.51
CA PRO A 530 -2.72 7.64 -1.89
C PRO A 530 -1.71 8.24 -2.89
N VAL A 531 -2.19 9.12 -3.76
CA VAL A 531 -1.43 9.67 -4.88
C VAL A 531 -0.54 10.82 -4.46
N LEU A 532 -1.09 11.73 -3.67
CA LEU A 532 -0.28 12.81 -3.08
C LEU A 532 0.82 12.23 -2.20
N ASN A 533 0.54 11.13 -1.51
CA ASN A 533 1.48 10.45 -0.61
C ASN A 533 2.43 9.47 -1.33
N SER A 534 2.39 9.34 -2.66
CA SER A 534 3.32 8.49 -3.42
C SER A 534 4.55 9.24 -3.94
N ALA A 535 4.71 10.53 -3.65
CA ALA A 535 5.87 11.30 -4.08
C ALA A 535 7.12 11.00 -3.23
N ARG A 536 8.33 10.97 -3.82
CA ARG A 536 9.61 10.92 -3.06
C ARG A 536 9.76 12.17 -2.22
N HIS A 537 9.71 13.33 -2.87
CA HIS A 537 9.89 14.62 -2.25
C HIS A 537 8.60 15.45 -2.35
N VAL A 538 8.04 15.81 -1.21
CA VAL A 538 6.89 16.72 -1.11
C VAL A 538 7.37 18.10 -0.68
N GLY A 539 7.03 19.13 -1.46
CA GLY A 539 7.35 20.53 -1.17
C GLY A 539 6.08 21.34 -0.94
N PHE A 540 5.87 21.82 0.29
CA PHE A 540 4.84 22.79 0.61
C PHE A 540 5.37 24.21 0.35
N LEU A 541 4.72 24.93 -0.56
CA LEU A 541 5.09 26.27 -1.00
C LEU A 541 4.14 27.29 -0.36
N VAL A 542 4.53 27.85 0.78
CA VAL A 542 3.64 28.64 1.64
C VAL A 542 4.23 30.01 1.90
N ALA A 543 3.59 31.07 1.41
CA ALA A 543 3.99 32.44 1.68
C ALA A 543 2.77 33.30 2.01
N GLY A 544 2.97 34.27 2.90
CA GLY A 544 1.95 35.23 3.32
C GLY A 544 1.40 34.98 4.72
N GLU A 545 1.08 36.08 5.38
CA GLU A 545 0.61 36.10 6.77
C GLU A 545 -0.73 35.35 6.96
N ASP A 546 -1.59 35.33 5.94
CA ASP A 546 -2.89 34.66 5.97
C ASP A 546 -2.76 33.12 6.08
N LYS A 547 -1.55 32.58 5.84
CA LYS A 547 -1.27 31.14 5.94
C LYS A 547 -0.77 30.69 7.31
N ALA A 548 -0.29 31.62 8.14
CA ALA A 548 0.47 31.27 9.34
C ALA A 548 -0.28 30.36 10.32
N ALA A 549 -1.54 30.71 10.64
CA ALA A 549 -2.36 29.90 11.52
C ALA A 549 -2.65 28.50 10.95
N ALA A 550 -2.78 28.35 9.62
CA ALA A 550 -2.96 27.05 8.99
C ALA A 550 -1.66 26.24 8.93
N ALA A 551 -0.53 26.90 8.73
CA ALA A 551 0.78 26.27 8.80
C ALA A 551 1.01 25.68 10.19
N ALA A 552 0.75 26.46 11.25
CA ALA A 552 0.86 25.99 12.64
C ALA A 552 -0.04 24.78 12.92
N ARG A 553 -1.30 24.78 12.45
CA ARG A 553 -2.18 23.60 12.57
C ARG A 553 -1.62 22.39 11.83
N ALA A 554 -1.06 22.57 10.64
CA ALA A 554 -0.54 21.47 9.82
C ALA A 554 0.75 20.83 10.37
N HIS A 555 1.45 21.52 11.27
CA HIS A 555 2.59 21.01 12.04
C HIS A 555 2.19 20.29 13.34
N GLY A 556 0.91 20.32 13.70
CA GLY A 556 0.36 19.53 14.81
C GLY A 556 0.13 18.07 14.41
N ASP A 557 -0.89 17.45 15.02
CA ASP A 557 -1.27 16.08 14.71
C ASP A 557 -1.73 15.93 13.26
N ILE A 558 -1.50 14.74 12.69
CA ILE A 558 -1.99 14.41 11.36
C ILE A 558 -3.51 14.29 11.41
N ASP A 559 -4.19 15.25 10.79
CA ASP A 559 -5.64 15.39 10.75
C ASP A 559 -6.08 15.79 9.32
N PRO A 560 -6.29 14.80 8.42
CA PRO A 560 -6.72 15.07 7.05
C PRO A 560 -8.08 15.80 7.03
N TRP A 561 -9.01 15.41 7.91
CA TRP A 561 -10.38 15.91 7.88
C TRP A 561 -10.44 17.41 8.13
N ASN A 562 -9.77 17.90 9.18
CA ASN A 562 -9.81 19.31 9.56
C ASN A 562 -8.65 20.13 9.00
N THR A 563 -7.48 19.51 8.79
CA THR A 563 -6.28 20.18 8.26
C THR A 563 -5.59 19.32 7.19
N PRO A 564 -6.12 19.27 5.95
CA PRO A 564 -5.59 18.47 4.84
C PRO A 564 -4.06 18.53 4.64
N ALA A 565 -3.45 19.70 4.84
CA ALA A 565 -2.00 19.89 4.71
C ALA A 565 -1.14 19.10 5.72
N SER A 566 -1.72 18.68 6.84
CA SER A 566 -1.05 17.80 7.81
C SER A 566 -0.86 16.38 7.27
N ALA A 567 -1.66 15.96 6.28
CA ALA A 567 -1.81 14.57 5.85
C ALA A 567 -1.13 14.20 4.53
N VAL A 568 -0.22 15.06 4.03
CA VAL A 568 0.65 14.71 2.89
C VAL A 568 2.11 14.71 3.35
N ARG A 569 2.77 13.56 3.15
CA ARG A 569 4.18 13.35 3.46
C ARG A 569 4.87 12.63 2.30
N GLY A 570 6.08 13.05 1.96
CA GLY A 570 6.91 12.38 0.97
C GLY A 570 7.50 11.08 1.51
N LEU A 571 7.79 10.13 0.62
CA LEU A 571 8.43 8.86 0.97
C LEU A 571 9.87 9.05 1.48
N GLU A 572 10.56 10.09 1.01
CA GLU A 572 11.95 10.39 1.38
C GLU A 572 12.07 11.73 2.11
N SER A 573 11.30 12.74 1.72
CA SER A 573 11.33 14.04 2.40
C SER A 573 10.03 14.81 2.25
N THR A 574 9.68 15.55 3.30
CA THR A 574 8.66 16.61 3.25
C THR A 574 9.33 17.93 3.63
N THR A 575 9.28 18.93 2.77
CA THR A 575 9.89 20.25 3.03
C THR A 575 8.83 21.35 2.98
N TRP A 576 8.76 22.15 4.04
CA TRP A 576 7.93 23.36 4.08
C TRP A 576 8.80 24.58 3.74
N TYR A 577 8.64 25.08 2.51
CA TYR A 577 9.24 26.33 2.08
C TYR A 577 8.31 27.47 2.49
N LEU A 578 8.71 28.17 3.55
CA LEU A 578 7.90 29.17 4.23
C LEU A 578 8.56 30.53 4.07
N ASP A 579 7.79 31.59 3.80
CA ASP A 579 8.31 32.94 4.06
C ASP A 579 8.20 33.28 5.56
N LYS A 580 8.93 34.30 6.00
CA LYS A 580 8.88 34.78 7.40
C LYS A 580 7.46 35.10 7.88
N ALA A 581 6.57 35.51 6.98
CA ALA A 581 5.19 35.85 7.33
C ALA A 581 4.33 34.61 7.57
N ALA A 582 4.50 33.54 6.79
CA ALA A 582 3.83 32.26 6.97
C ALA A 582 4.39 31.45 8.14
N ALA A 583 5.67 31.61 8.47
CA ALA A 583 6.30 30.91 9.59
C ALA A 583 6.06 31.55 10.98
N LYS A 584 5.37 32.69 11.06
CA LYS A 584 5.31 33.49 12.29
C LYS A 584 4.64 32.81 13.50
N ASP A 585 3.79 31.82 13.24
CA ASP A 585 2.98 31.11 14.25
C ASP A 585 3.49 29.68 14.53
N LEU A 586 4.63 29.28 13.92
CA LEU A 586 5.25 27.96 14.06
C LEU A 586 6.06 27.80 15.36
#